data_AF-A0A850JQ15-F1
#
_entry.id   AF-A0A850JQ15-F1
#
_cell.length_a   1.000
_cell.length_b   1.000
_cell.length_c   1.000
_cell.angle_alpha   90.00
_cell.angle_beta   90.00
_cell.angle_gamma   90.00
#
_symmetry.space_group_name_H-M   'P 1'
#
loop_
_entity.id
_entity.type
_entity.pdbx_description
1 polymer ?
#
loop_
_entity_poly.entity_id
_entity_poly.type
_entity_poly.pdbx_seq_one_letter_code
_entity_poly.pdbx_strand_id
1 'polypeptide(L)'
;MNPADLVVNLVACGHEPRDAEAIVSGLDARKAADPTVIDYYARLLATTWLEAFWSVSHPWSRAVVGAAQRWAMHRRDQCAFEKVRR
;
A
#
# COMPACT_ATOMS: atom_id res chain seq x y z
N MET A 1 -8.73 12.61 0.93
CA MET A 1 -7.77 11.62 1.46
C MET A 1 -7.71 10.47 0.46
N ASN A 2 -6.53 10.07 0.01
CA ASN A 2 -6.38 8.97 -0.94
C ASN A 2 -6.60 7.63 -0.20
N PRO A 3 -7.48 6.72 -0.67
CA PRO A 3 -7.66 5.40 -0.05
C PRO A 3 -6.35 4.60 0.10
N ALA A 4 -5.38 4.80 -0.80
CA ALA A 4 -4.07 4.17 -0.70
C ALA A 4 -3.28 4.63 0.55
N ASP A 5 -3.33 5.92 0.87
CA ASP A 5 -2.68 6.46 2.07
C ASP A 5 -3.34 5.89 3.34
N LEU A 6 -4.65 5.67 3.31
CA LEU A 6 -5.38 5.04 4.40
C LEU A 6 -4.95 3.58 4.60
N VAL A 7 -4.75 2.81 3.51
CA VAL A 7 -4.20 1.44 3.61
C VAL A 7 -2.84 1.44 4.28
N VAL A 8 -1.92 2.33 3.87
CA VAL A 8 -0.58 2.41 4.49
C VAL A 8 -0.67 2.75 5.98
N ASN A 9 -1.54 3.69 6.36
CA ASN A 9 -1.73 4.03 7.77
C ASN A 9 -2.30 2.87 8.58
N LEU A 10 -3.28 2.12 8.05
CA LEU A 10 -3.84 0.95 8.72
C LEU A 10 -2.76 -0.13 8.91
N VAL A 11 -1.93 -0.38 7.89
CA VAL A 11 -0.83 -1.35 7.99
C VAL A 11 0.25 -0.86 8.98
N ALA A 12 0.51 0.45 9.05
CA ALA A 12 1.41 1.03 10.04
C ALA A 12 0.86 0.88 11.47
N CYS A 13 -0.46 0.90 11.65
CA CYS A 13 -1.15 0.60 12.91
C CYS A 13 -1.22 -0.90 13.24
N GLY A 14 -0.69 -1.79 12.39
CA GLY A 14 -0.58 -3.22 12.66
C GLY A 14 -1.61 -4.10 11.97
N HIS A 15 -2.47 -3.56 11.11
CA HIS A 15 -3.33 -4.38 10.28
C HIS A 15 -2.54 -5.14 9.20
N GLU A 16 -2.98 -6.35 8.86
CA GLU A 16 -2.47 -7.06 7.69
C GLU A 16 -2.89 -6.33 6.39
N PRO A 17 -2.05 -6.32 5.33
CA PRO A 17 -2.36 -5.62 4.09
C PRO A 17 -3.71 -6.01 3.47
N ARG A 18 -4.08 -7.30 3.55
CA ARG A 18 -5.36 -7.82 3.08
C ARG A 18 -6.55 -7.18 3.81
N ASP A 19 -6.46 -7.09 5.14
CA ASP A 19 -7.55 -6.57 5.97
C ASP A 19 -7.67 -5.05 5.80
N ALA A 20 -6.55 -4.36 5.66
CA ALA A 20 -6.52 -2.94 5.33
C ALA A 20 -7.18 -2.64 3.97
N GLU A 21 -6.92 -3.46 2.94
CA GLU A 21 -7.60 -3.32 1.65
C GLU A 21 -9.11 -3.58 1.75
N ALA A 22 -9.52 -4.57 2.54
CA ALA A 22 -10.92 -4.89 2.74
C ALA A 22 -11.68 -3.71 3.39
N ILE A 23 -11.07 -3.03 4.37
CA ILE A 23 -11.64 -1.85 5.04
C ILE A 23 -11.90 -0.73 4.03
N VAL A 24 -10.96 -0.46 3.11
CA VAL A 24 -11.11 0.63 2.13
C VAL A 24 -11.90 0.23 0.88
N SER A 25 -12.19 -1.06 0.69
CA SER A 25 -12.89 -1.58 -0.50
C SER A 25 -14.29 -0.99 -0.70
N GLY A 26 -14.93 -0.53 0.39
CA GLY A 26 -16.25 0.09 0.35
C GLY A 26 -16.28 1.49 -0.26
N LEU A 27 -15.12 2.17 -0.37
CA LEU A 27 -15.04 3.55 -0.84
C LEU A 27 -15.18 3.63 -2.37
N ASP A 28 -16.01 4.54 -2.86
CA ASP A 28 -16.27 4.66 -4.31
C ASP A 28 -15.00 5.00 -5.10
N ALA A 29 -14.14 5.84 -4.53
CA ALA A 29 -12.83 6.14 -5.12
C ALA A 29 -11.93 4.90 -5.24
N ARG A 30 -12.05 3.93 -4.33
CA ARG A 30 -11.33 2.65 -4.39
C ARG A 30 -11.94 1.72 -5.42
N LYS A 31 -13.28 1.67 -5.51
CA LYS A 31 -14.01 0.82 -6.47
C LYS A 31 -13.80 1.26 -7.92
N ALA A 32 -13.74 2.58 -8.16
CA ALA A 32 -13.55 3.14 -9.49
C ALA A 32 -12.09 3.12 -9.97
N ALA A 33 -11.14 2.81 -9.08
CA ALA A 33 -9.72 2.81 -9.42
C ALA A 33 -9.33 1.54 -10.20
N ASP A 34 -8.56 1.71 -11.26
CA ASP A 34 -7.94 0.61 -11.98
C ASP A 34 -6.96 -0.15 -11.05
N PRO A 35 -7.12 -1.47 -10.87
CA PRO A 35 -6.19 -2.30 -10.10
C PRO A 35 -4.72 -2.13 -10.49
N THR A 36 -4.44 -1.87 -11.77
CA THR A 36 -3.09 -1.62 -12.29
C THR A 36 -2.53 -0.29 -11.77
N VAL A 37 -3.36 0.75 -11.71
CA VAL A 37 -2.97 2.06 -11.15
C VAL A 37 -2.66 1.92 -9.66
N ILE A 38 -3.45 1.12 -8.95
CA ILE A 38 -3.22 0.79 -7.54
C ILE A 38 -1.86 0.08 -7.36
N ASP A 39 -1.53 -0.88 -8.21
CA ASP A 39 -0.23 -1.57 -8.17
C ASP A 39 0.94 -0.61 -8.35
N TYR A 40 0.85 0.27 -9.35
CA TYR A 40 1.87 1.29 -9.58
C TYR A 40 1.98 2.24 -8.40
N TYR A 41 0.85 2.67 -7.84
CA TYR A 41 0.86 3.62 -6.73
C TYR A 41 1.43 3.00 -5.45
N ALA A 42 1.13 1.73 -5.15
CA ALA A 42 1.73 1.02 -4.02
C ALA A 42 3.26 0.94 -4.13
N ARG A 43 3.79 0.67 -5.33
CA ARG A 43 5.24 0.68 -5.59
C ARG A 43 5.84 2.07 -5.45
N LEU A 44 5.19 3.08 -6.02
CA LEU A 44 5.61 4.47 -5.93
C LEU A 44 5.70 4.93 -4.48
N LEU A 45 4.67 4.66 -3.68
CA LEU A 45 4.69 5.01 -2.25
C LEU A 45 5.84 4.32 -1.52
N ALA A 46 6.08 3.03 -1.75
CA ALA A 46 7.19 2.33 -1.12
C ALA A 46 8.55 2.95 -1.49
N THR A 47 8.76 3.38 -2.74
CA THR A 47 9.99 4.03 -3.17
C THR A 47 10.12 5.47 -2.63
N THR A 48 9.04 6.25 -2.68
CA THR A 48 9.03 7.64 -2.20
C THR A 48 9.25 7.70 -0.69
N TRP A 49 8.61 6.81 0.07
CA TRP A 49 8.85 6.75 1.51
C TRP A 49 10.25 6.26 1.84
N LEU A 50 10.83 5.35 1.05
CA LEU A 50 12.24 4.96 1.22
C LEU A 50 13.19 6.14 1.00
N GLU A 51 12.95 7.00 0.01
CA GLU A 51 13.72 8.23 -0.20
C GLU A 51 13.52 9.23 0.96
N ALA A 52 12.29 9.45 1.39
CA ALA A 52 11.96 10.35 2.50
C ALA A 52 12.50 9.87 3.85
N PHE A 53 12.71 8.55 4.03
CA PHE A 53 13.30 7.98 5.25
C PHE A 53 14.71 8.51 5.51
N TRP A 54 15.47 8.82 4.47
CA TRP A 54 16.83 9.36 4.59
C TRP A 54 16.86 10.82 5.02
N SER A 55 15.77 11.55 4.85
CA SER A 55 15.68 12.98 5.18
C SER A 55 14.83 13.30 6.42
N VAL A 56 13.97 12.38 6.86
CA VAL A 56 13.04 12.59 7.99
C VAL A 56 13.26 11.55 9.11
N SER A 57 13.93 11.98 10.18
CA SER A 57 14.30 11.14 11.33
C SER A 57 13.20 11.05 12.42
N HIS A 58 11.93 10.91 12.03
CA HIS A 58 10.82 10.75 12.97
C HIS A 58 10.42 9.27 13.14
N PRO A 59 10.18 8.74 14.35
CA PRO A 59 9.86 7.31 14.54
C PRO A 59 8.68 6.80 13.69
N TRP A 60 7.69 7.66 13.45
CA TRP A 60 6.55 7.38 12.56
C TRP A 60 6.98 7.07 11.11
N SER A 61 8.04 7.71 10.59
CA SER A 61 8.49 7.50 9.21
C SER A 61 8.93 6.06 8.97
N ARG A 62 9.61 5.43 9.95
CA ARG A 62 10.00 4.02 9.87
C ARG A 62 8.81 3.09 9.77
N ALA A 63 7.77 3.34 10.57
CA ALA A 63 6.55 2.52 10.56
C ALA A 63 5.81 2.62 9.22
N VAL A 64 5.69 3.84 8.68
CA VAL A 64 5.05 4.09 7.38
C VAL A 64 5.84 3.48 6.22
N VAL A 65 7.17 3.56 6.23
CA VAL A 65 8.03 2.92 5.21
C VAL A 65 7.83 1.41 5.22
N GLY A 66 7.91 0.78 6.39
CA GLY A 66 7.68 -0.66 6.52
C GLY A 66 6.28 -1.07 6.10
N ALA A 67 5.27 -0.24 6.40
CA ALA A 67 3.89 -0.47 5.97
C ALA A 67 3.73 -0.38 4.44
N ALA A 68 4.29 0.66 3.82
CA ALA A 68 4.24 0.83 2.37
C ALA A 68 4.94 -0.32 1.63
N GLN A 69 6.10 -0.78 2.13
CA GLN A 69 6.81 -1.93 1.57
C GLN A 69 6.01 -3.23 1.68
N ARG A 70 5.45 -3.53 2.85
CA ARG A 70 4.61 -4.73 3.05
C ARG A 70 3.39 -4.73 2.14
N TRP A 71 2.74 -3.57 1.98
CA TRP A 71 1.60 -3.46 1.09
C TRP A 71 1.99 -3.63 -0.39
N ALA A 72 3.10 -3.02 -0.83
CA ALA A 72 3.61 -3.19 -2.19
C ALA A 72 3.96 -4.66 -2.51
N MET A 73 4.56 -5.38 -1.54
CA MET A 73 4.83 -6.82 -1.69
C MET A 73 3.54 -7.63 -1.80
N HIS A 74 2.55 -7.36 -0.95
CA HIS A 74 1.24 -8.01 -1.01
C HIS A 74 0.57 -7.86 -2.39
N ARG A 75 0.53 -6.63 -2.93
CA ARG A 75 0.00 -6.36 -4.27
C ARG A 75 0.76 -7.09 -5.37
N ARG A 76 2.09 -7.15 -5.27
CA ARG A 76 2.95 -7.88 -6.22
C ARG A 76 2.60 -9.37 -6.25
N ASP A 77 2.42 -9.97 -5.08
CA ASP A 77 2.13 -11.40 -4.95
C ASP A 77 0.72 -11.74 -5.49
N GLN A 78 -0.26 -10.85 -5.29
CA GLN A 78 -1.58 -10.96 -5.93
C GLN A 78 -1.50 -10.91 -7.46
N CYS A 79 -0.77 -9.94 -8.01
CA CYS A 79 -0.59 -9.81 -9.46
C CYS A 79 0.12 -11.03 -10.07
N ALA A 80 1.13 -11.59 -9.37
CA ALA A 80 1.80 -12.80 -9.80
C ALA A 80 0.87 -14.02 -9.79
N PHE A 81 0.03 -14.15 -8.76
CA PHE A 81 -0.94 -15.23 -8.65
C PHE A 81 -2.02 -15.18 -9.74
N GLU A 82 -2.51 -13.99 -10.10
CA GLU A 82 -3.47 -13.79 -11.19
C GLU A 82 -2.89 -14.15 -12.56
N LYS A 83 -1.60 -13.89 -12.81
CA LYS A 83 -0.93 -14.27 -14.05
C LYS A 83 -0.76 -15.79 -14.22
N VAL A 84 -0.61 -16.54 -13.12
CA VAL A 84 -0.48 -18.01 -13.17
C VAL A 84 -1.83 -18.70 -13.41
N ARG A 85 -2.95 -18.05 -13.08
CA ARG A 85 -4.30 -18.62 -13.25
C ARG A 85 -4.93 -18.38 -14.63
N ARG A 86 -4.31 -17.58 -15.49
CA ARG A 86 -4.74 -17.34 -16.88
C ARG A 86 -3.98 -18.23 -17.85
#